data_AF-A0A7W1GSK7-F1
#
_entry.id   AF-A0A7W1GSK7-F1
#
_cell.length_a   1.000
_cell.length_b   1.000
_cell.length_c   1.000
_cell.angle_alpha   90.00
_cell.angle_beta   90.00
_cell.angle_gamma   90.00
#
_symmetry.space_group_name_H-M   'P 1'
#
loop_
_entity.id
_entity.type
_entity.pdbx_description
1 polymer ?
#
loop_
_entity_poly.entity_id
_entity_poly.type
_entity_poly.pdbx_seq_one_letter_code
_entity_poly.pdbx_strand_id
1 'polypeptide(L)'
;MQPTFNSVKDYGLFVGAKCFYDIRNGQEFAYRNNVFEKIGEGCISPFTIPTDVALLNIKNPLMITTLTIVAIAIVTIVFYPVQFLNVVSTVAPFLLNIKASSIKFTLFASSELLILGLGIRTLSRLFNDNLMAAWTRREIIPISIGTEITR
;
A
#
# COMPACT_ATOMS: atom_id res chain seq x y z
N MET A 1 8.90 -21.79 -17.08
CA MET A 1 7.66 -21.37 -17.78
C MET A 1 7.69 -19.86 -17.91
N GLN A 2 7.39 -19.27 -19.06
CA GLN A 2 7.23 -17.81 -19.13
C GLN A 2 5.95 -17.40 -18.36
N PRO A 3 5.99 -16.41 -17.47
CA PRO A 3 4.81 -15.90 -16.80
C PRO A 3 3.89 -15.28 -17.86
N THR A 4 2.69 -15.86 -18.05
CA THR A 4 1.71 -15.36 -19.02
C THR A 4 0.58 -14.66 -18.28
N PHE A 5 0.55 -13.33 -18.38
CA PHE A 5 -0.60 -12.53 -17.95
C PHE A 5 -1.53 -12.33 -19.14
N ASN A 6 -2.83 -12.51 -18.92
CA ASN A 6 -3.81 -12.42 -20.00
C ASN A 6 -4.13 -10.96 -20.38
N SER A 7 -3.81 -10.00 -19.50
CA SER A 7 -4.00 -8.56 -19.73
C SER A 7 -3.20 -7.71 -18.74
N VAL A 8 -3.12 -6.40 -18.98
CA VAL A 8 -2.59 -5.43 -18.01
C VAL A 8 -3.40 -5.44 -16.70
N LYS A 9 -4.71 -5.65 -16.77
CA LYS A 9 -5.58 -5.79 -15.60
C LYS A 9 -5.20 -7.01 -14.76
N ASP A 10 -4.94 -8.14 -15.41
CA ASP A 10 -4.52 -9.39 -14.78
C ASP A 10 -3.18 -9.23 -14.06
N TYR A 11 -2.21 -8.59 -14.73
CA TYR A 11 -0.94 -8.18 -14.13
C TYR A 11 -1.15 -7.26 -12.92
N GLY A 12 -2.02 -6.25 -13.05
CA GLY A 12 -2.34 -5.33 -11.97
C GLY A 12 -2.97 -6.01 -10.75
N LEU A 13 -3.85 -7.00 -10.97
CA LEU A 13 -4.43 -7.80 -9.88
C LEU A 13 -3.35 -8.61 -9.15
N PHE A 14 -2.46 -9.26 -9.90
CA PHE A 14 -1.36 -10.04 -9.32
C PHE A 14 -0.40 -9.17 -8.51
N VAL A 15 0.07 -8.07 -9.09
CA VAL A 15 1.05 -7.19 -8.43
C VAL A 15 0.39 -6.38 -7.29
N GLY A 16 -0.88 -6.01 -7.44
CA GLY A 16 -1.64 -5.23 -6.48
C GLY A 16 -2.17 -6.02 -5.28
N ALA A 17 -2.31 -7.34 -5.39
CA ALA A 17 -2.89 -8.19 -4.32
C ALA A 17 -2.17 -8.00 -2.98
N LYS A 18 -2.90 -7.68 -1.91
CA LYS A 18 -2.38 -7.61 -0.53
C LYS A 18 -1.67 -8.92 -0.17
N CYS A 19 -2.33 -10.05 -0.39
CA CYS A 19 -1.82 -11.40 -0.20
C CYS A 19 -2.50 -12.37 -1.17
N PHE A 20 -2.03 -13.62 -1.18
CA PHE A 20 -2.61 -14.71 -1.96
C PHE A 20 -3.03 -15.85 -1.05
N TYR A 21 -4.15 -16.49 -1.37
CA TYR A 21 -4.59 -17.72 -0.73
C TYR A 21 -4.66 -18.84 -1.76
N ASP A 22 -4.20 -20.02 -1.38
CA ASP A 22 -4.31 -21.26 -2.14
C ASP A 22 -5.53 -22.03 -1.62
N ILE A 23 -6.43 -22.45 -2.52
CA ILE A 23 -7.60 -23.25 -2.15
C ILE A 23 -7.25 -24.72 -2.32
N ARG A 24 -6.96 -25.42 -1.22
CA ARG A 24 -6.73 -26.86 -1.24
C ARG A 24 -7.82 -27.57 -0.48
N ASN A 25 -8.56 -28.46 -1.16
CA ASN A 25 -9.62 -29.27 -0.56
C ASN A 25 -10.69 -28.45 0.21
N GLY A 26 -11.02 -27.25 -0.28
CA GLY A 26 -11.98 -26.35 0.36
C GLY A 26 -11.44 -25.59 1.59
N GLN A 27 -10.15 -25.71 1.89
CA GLN A 27 -9.48 -24.91 2.92
C GLN A 27 -8.55 -23.87 2.27
N GLU A 28 -8.59 -22.66 2.80
CA GLU A 28 -7.77 -21.54 2.33
C GLU A 28 -6.44 -21.48 3.08
N PHE A 29 -5.33 -21.65 2.36
CA PHE A 29 -3.98 -21.55 2.92
C PHE A 29 -3.31 -20.27 2.43
N ALA A 30 -2.88 -19.41 3.36
CA ALA A 30 -2.14 -18.21 2.99
C ALA A 30 -0.81 -18.59 2.31
N TYR A 31 -0.58 -18.04 1.13
CA TYR A 31 0.69 -18.20 0.43
C TYR A 31 1.81 -17.57 1.24
N ARG A 32 2.94 -18.29 1.38
CA ARG A 32 4.04 -17.83 2.23
C ARG A 32 4.86 -16.77 1.50
N ASN A 33 4.83 -15.54 2.01
CA ASN A 33 5.70 -14.45 1.54
C ASN A 33 7.17 -14.83 1.70
N ASN A 34 7.95 -14.66 0.63
CA ASN A 34 9.41 -14.80 0.68
C ASN A 34 10.06 -13.58 1.38
N VAL A 35 11.38 -13.60 1.59
CA VAL A 35 12.08 -12.53 2.32
C VAL A 35 11.93 -11.17 1.62
N PHE A 36 12.07 -11.13 0.30
CA PHE A 36 11.94 -9.89 -0.47
C PHE A 36 10.52 -9.33 -0.43
N GLU A 37 9.50 -10.19 -0.50
CA GLU A 37 8.11 -9.78 -0.38
C GLU A 37 7.82 -9.19 1.00
N LYS A 38 8.39 -9.74 2.08
CA LYS A 38 8.30 -9.15 3.41
C LYS A 38 9.00 -7.80 3.54
N ILE A 39 10.16 -7.63 2.89
CA ILE A 39 10.87 -6.34 2.87
C ILE A 39 10.01 -5.31 2.10
N GLY A 40 9.50 -5.68 0.93
CA GLY A 40 8.61 -4.83 0.14
C GLY A 40 7.33 -4.47 0.92
N GLU A 41 6.73 -5.44 1.62
CA GLU A 41 5.59 -5.23 2.51
C GLU A 41 5.92 -4.27 3.64
N GLY A 42 7.09 -4.40 4.28
CA GLY A 42 7.57 -3.47 5.30
C GLY A 42 7.68 -2.03 4.77
N CYS A 43 8.24 -1.86 3.57
CA CYS A 43 8.37 -0.55 2.93
C CYS A 43 7.02 0.09 2.61
N ILE A 44 6.02 -0.68 2.13
CA ILE A 44 4.70 -0.12 1.78
C ILE A 44 3.73 -0.06 2.96
N SER A 45 4.00 -0.78 4.06
CA SER A 45 3.10 -0.91 5.21
C SER A 45 2.58 0.41 5.80
N PRO A 46 3.39 1.50 5.88
CA PRO A 46 2.90 2.77 6.41
C PRO A 46 1.79 3.39 5.56
N PHE A 47 1.69 3.00 4.28
CA PHE A 47 0.66 3.46 3.36
C PHE A 47 -0.48 2.45 3.21
N THR A 48 -0.15 1.16 3.12
CA THR A 48 -1.15 0.13 2.84
C THR A 48 -2.03 -0.15 4.05
N ILE A 49 -1.51 -0.14 5.28
CA ILE A 49 -2.32 -0.41 6.49
C ILE A 49 -3.42 0.65 6.69
N PRO A 50 -3.10 1.97 6.71
CA PRO A 50 -4.15 2.99 6.84
C PRO A 50 -5.14 2.95 5.68
N THR A 51 -4.66 2.68 4.46
CA THR A 51 -5.52 2.56 3.27
C THR A 51 -6.49 1.38 3.39
N ASP A 52 -6.02 0.23 3.86
CA ASP A 52 -6.83 -0.97 4.09
C ASP A 52 -7.94 -0.69 5.11
N VAL A 53 -7.59 -0.08 6.25
CA VAL A 53 -8.55 0.33 7.29
C VAL A 53 -9.56 1.34 6.76
N ALA A 54 -9.11 2.33 5.98
CA ALA A 54 -9.98 3.35 5.41
C ALA A 54 -10.97 2.77 4.39
N LEU A 55 -10.50 1.86 3.52
CA LEU A 55 -11.35 1.20 2.52
C LEU A 55 -12.38 0.26 3.16
N LEU A 56 -11.99 -0.50 4.20
CA LEU A 56 -12.92 -1.34 4.97
C LEU A 56 -14.04 -0.52 5.61
N ASN A 57 -13.73 0.72 6.02
CA ASN A 57 -14.67 1.62 6.69
C ASN A 57 -15.26 2.70 5.76
N ILE A 58 -15.09 2.61 4.44
CA ILE A 58 -15.47 3.69 3.51
C ILE A 58 -16.98 3.98 3.53
N LYS A 59 -17.80 3.01 3.94
CA LYS A 59 -19.25 3.17 4.09
C LYS A 59 -19.62 4.09 5.26
N ASN A 60 -18.69 4.37 6.18
CA ASN A 60 -18.90 5.27 7.32
C ASN A 60 -18.67 6.74 6.89
N PRO A 61 -19.67 7.64 7.02
CA PRO A 61 -19.52 9.06 6.67
C PRO A 61 -18.38 9.77 7.40
N LEU A 62 -18.05 9.37 8.63
CA LEU A 62 -16.93 9.94 9.39
C LEU A 62 -15.59 9.60 8.76
N MET A 63 -15.45 8.41 8.16
CA MET A 63 -14.23 8.01 7.46
C MET A 63 -14.04 8.86 6.20
N ILE A 64 -15.11 9.07 5.42
CA ILE A 64 -15.07 9.94 4.23
C ILE A 64 -14.67 11.37 4.60
N THR A 65 -15.25 11.91 5.67
CA THR A 65 -14.92 13.26 6.17
C THR A 65 -13.45 13.34 6.60
N THR A 66 -12.98 12.33 7.34
CA THR A 66 -11.58 12.26 7.79
C THR A 66 -10.61 12.21 6.61
N LEU A 67 -10.87 11.35 5.61
CA LEU A 67 -10.06 11.28 4.40
C LEU A 67 -10.03 12.60 3.63
N THR A 68 -11.16 13.31 3.59
CA THR A 68 -11.26 14.63 2.94
C THR A 68 -10.39 15.67 3.65
N ILE A 69 -10.46 15.73 4.98
CA ILE A 69 -9.63 16.64 5.79
C ILE A 69 -8.14 16.32 5.59
N VAL A 70 -7.76 15.04 5.62
CA VAL A 70 -6.38 14.60 5.37
C VAL A 70 -5.93 14.99 3.96
N ALA A 71 -6.78 14.81 2.94
CA ALA A 71 -6.45 15.20 1.57
C ALA A 71 -6.21 16.71 1.44
N ILE A 72 -7.08 17.54 2.04
CA ILE A 72 -6.90 18.99 2.09
C ILE A 72 -5.58 19.35 2.77
N ALA A 73 -5.24 18.70 3.89
CA ALA A 73 -3.99 18.92 4.59
C ALA A 73 -2.78 18.57 3.71
N ILE A 74 -2.78 17.43 3.03
CA ILE A 74 -1.68 17.02 2.12
C ILE A 74 -1.51 18.03 0.98
N VAL A 75 -2.60 18.41 0.31
CA VAL A 75 -2.57 19.42 -0.76
C VAL A 75 -2.02 20.74 -0.24
N THR A 76 -2.47 21.17 0.94
CA THR A 76 -1.99 22.42 1.57
C THR A 76 -0.51 22.35 1.92
N ILE A 77 -0.01 21.20 2.43
CA ILE A 77 1.42 20.99 2.70
C ILE A 77 2.25 21.08 1.41
N VAL A 78 1.77 20.48 0.32
CA VAL A 78 2.50 20.44 -0.96
C VAL A 78 2.60 21.82 -1.60
N PHE A 79 1.49 22.57 -1.68
CA PHE A 79 1.44 23.85 -2.38
C PHE A 79 1.79 25.06 -1.48
N TYR A 80 1.49 24.98 -0.18
CA TYR A 80 1.64 26.08 0.78
C TYR A 80 2.38 25.66 2.07
N PRO A 81 3.60 25.09 1.97
CA PRO A 81 4.31 24.52 3.11
C PRO A 81 4.62 25.53 4.23
N VAL A 82 4.85 26.80 3.88
CA VAL A 82 5.17 27.85 4.86
C VAL A 82 3.91 28.26 5.65
N GLN A 83 2.79 28.45 4.97
CA GLN A 83 1.51 28.77 5.59
C GLN A 83 1.04 27.62 6.47
N PHE A 84 1.19 26.38 6.01
CA PHE A 84 0.90 25.19 6.81
C PHE A 84 1.74 25.16 8.09
N LEU A 85 3.06 25.36 7.99
CA LEU A 85 3.94 25.41 9.16
C LEU A 85 3.55 26.52 10.15
N ASN A 86 3.13 27.69 9.66
CA ASN A 86 2.67 28.79 10.50
C ASN A 86 1.35 28.46 11.24
N VAL A 87 0.42 27.79 10.58
CA VAL A 87 -0.84 27.35 11.22
C VAL A 87 -0.54 26.27 12.26
N VAL A 88 0.29 25.27 11.91
CA VAL A 88 0.67 24.20 12.83
C VAL A 88 1.48 24.75 14.01
N SER A 89 2.38 25.70 13.81
CA SER A 89 3.13 26.31 14.92
C SER A 89 2.24 27.10 15.87
N THR A 90 1.13 27.64 15.37
CA THR A 90 0.13 28.34 16.19
C THR A 90 -0.69 27.37 17.04
N VAL A 91 -1.02 26.19 16.52
CA VAL A 91 -1.88 25.19 17.20
C VAL A 91 -1.07 24.17 18.02
N ALA A 92 0.15 23.85 17.59
CA ALA A 92 1.02 22.82 18.14
C ALA A 92 2.49 23.30 18.17
N PRO A 93 2.84 24.24 19.07
CA PRO A 93 4.15 24.89 19.10
C PRO A 93 5.32 23.94 19.41
N PHE A 94 5.09 22.76 19.99
CA PHE A 94 6.17 21.78 20.19
C PHE A 94 6.72 21.19 18.87
N LEU A 95 6.00 21.35 17.75
CA LEU A 95 6.44 20.96 16.40
C LEU A 95 7.33 22.03 15.72
N LEU A 96 7.66 23.13 16.40
CA LEU A 96 8.42 24.29 15.90
C LEU A 96 9.80 23.97 15.29
N ASN A 97 10.38 22.80 15.54
CA ASN A 97 11.68 22.41 14.98
C ASN A 97 11.60 21.79 13.56
N ILE A 98 10.40 21.60 13.01
CA ILE A 98 10.24 21.01 11.68
C ILE A 98 10.47 22.09 10.61
N LYS A 99 11.64 22.06 9.96
CA LYS A 99 11.95 22.91 8.81
C LYS A 99 11.15 22.47 7.58
N ALA A 100 10.74 23.42 6.73
CA ALA A 100 10.05 23.13 5.46
C ALA A 100 10.86 22.19 4.54
N SER A 101 12.19 22.29 4.58
CA SER A 101 13.10 21.37 3.86
C SER A 101 12.96 19.93 4.34
N SER A 102 12.79 19.70 5.64
CA SER A 102 12.59 18.37 6.21
C SER A 102 11.26 17.76 5.74
N ILE A 103 10.19 18.56 5.63
CA ILE A 103 8.90 18.09 5.11
C ILE A 103 9.04 17.63 3.65
N LYS A 104 9.69 18.45 2.80
CA LYS A 104 9.93 18.08 1.39
C LYS A 104 10.78 16.81 1.26
N PHE A 105 11.84 16.70 2.07
CA PHE A 105 12.67 15.50 2.10
C PHE A 105 11.89 14.27 2.57
N THR A 106 11.07 14.39 3.62
CA THR A 106 10.23 13.30 4.10
C THR A 106 9.22 12.86 3.05
N LEU A 107 8.58 13.78 2.33
CA LEU A 107 7.67 13.45 1.23
C LEU A 107 8.39 12.71 0.11
N PHE A 108 9.59 13.18 -0.28
CA PHE A 108 10.42 12.51 -1.27
C PHE A 108 10.86 11.11 -0.82
N ALA A 109 11.41 10.98 0.38
CA ALA A 109 11.83 9.69 0.93
C ALA A 109 10.65 8.72 1.06
N SER A 110 9.47 9.22 1.41
CA SER A 110 8.22 8.47 1.47
C SER A 110 7.79 7.94 0.10
N SER A 111 7.86 8.77 -0.95
CA SER A 111 7.54 8.32 -2.32
C SER A 111 8.55 7.29 -2.83
N GLU A 112 9.84 7.50 -2.56
CA GLU A 112 10.89 6.54 -2.95
C GLU A 112 10.73 5.20 -2.22
N LEU A 113 10.43 5.22 -0.91
CA LEU A 113 10.16 4.02 -0.13
C LEU A 113 8.95 3.24 -0.66
N LEU A 114 7.89 3.95 -1.07
CA LEU A 114 6.72 3.33 -1.69
C LEU A 114 7.05 2.72 -3.05
N ILE A 115 7.75 3.44 -3.93
CA ILE A 115 8.17 2.94 -5.25
C ILE A 115 9.10 1.73 -5.09
N LEU A 116 10.08 1.81 -4.20
CA LEU A 116 11.00 0.73 -3.88
C LEU A 116 10.26 -0.50 -3.34
N GLY A 117 9.34 -0.29 -2.40
CA GLY A 117 8.55 -1.37 -1.82
C GLY A 117 7.67 -2.08 -2.84
N LEU A 118 6.99 -1.31 -3.71
CA LEU A 118 6.22 -1.85 -4.84
C LEU A 118 7.13 -2.59 -5.83
N GLY A 119 8.29 -2.04 -6.17
CA GLY A 119 9.27 -2.66 -7.07
C GLY A 119 9.79 -3.99 -6.54
N ILE A 120 10.27 -4.01 -5.28
CA ILE A 120 10.75 -5.23 -4.61
C ILE A 120 9.63 -6.28 -4.56
N ARG A 121 8.40 -5.89 -4.19
CA ARG A 121 7.27 -6.82 -4.12
C ARG A 121 6.91 -7.40 -5.49
N THR A 122 6.89 -6.55 -6.51
CA THR A 122 6.61 -6.94 -7.90
C THR A 122 7.65 -7.93 -8.40
N LEU A 123 8.93 -7.58 -8.29
CA LEU A 123 10.04 -8.44 -8.71
C LEU A 123 10.00 -9.77 -7.94
N SER A 124 9.85 -9.70 -6.63
CA SER A 124 9.76 -10.86 -5.76
C SER A 124 8.68 -11.87 -6.20
N ARG A 125 7.50 -11.37 -6.58
CA ARG A 125 6.39 -12.21 -7.06
C ARG A 125 6.65 -12.80 -8.44
N LEU A 126 7.20 -11.99 -9.35
CA LEU A 126 7.52 -12.42 -10.71
C LEU A 126 8.66 -13.45 -10.74
N PHE A 127 9.60 -13.38 -9.81
CA PHE A 127 10.70 -14.35 -9.65
C PHE A 127 10.33 -15.55 -8.76
N ASN A 128 9.11 -15.60 -8.22
CA ASN A 128 8.64 -16.74 -7.44
C ASN A 128 7.95 -17.74 -8.36
N ASP A 129 8.71 -18.70 -8.89
CA ASP A 129 8.21 -19.71 -9.85
C ASP A 129 6.98 -20.47 -9.33
N ASN A 130 6.93 -20.79 -8.04
CA ASN A 130 5.80 -21.48 -7.42
C ASN A 130 4.53 -20.62 -7.44
N LEU A 131 4.66 -19.33 -7.09
CA LEU A 131 3.54 -18.39 -7.11
C LEU A 131 3.07 -18.14 -8.54
N MET A 132 4.01 -17.98 -9.47
CA MET A 132 3.70 -17.75 -10.89
C MET A 132 3.02 -18.95 -11.54
N ALA A 133 3.48 -20.17 -11.24
CA ALA A 133 2.83 -21.39 -11.69
C ALA A 133 1.41 -21.51 -11.13
N ALA A 134 1.23 -21.28 -9.83
CA ALA A 134 -0.08 -21.33 -9.19
C ALA A 134 -1.05 -20.26 -9.72
N TRP A 135 -0.54 -19.04 -10.01
CA TRP A 135 -1.30 -17.99 -10.70
C TRP A 135 -1.76 -18.42 -12.10
N THR A 136 -0.82 -18.96 -12.89
CA THR A 136 -1.09 -19.39 -14.28
C THR A 136 -2.13 -20.53 -14.31
N ARG A 137 -2.12 -21.41 -13.30
CA ARG A 137 -3.09 -22.50 -13.13
C ARG A 137 -4.42 -22.06 -12.50
N ARG A 138 -4.53 -20.79 -12.08
CA ARG A 138 -5.69 -20.24 -11.35
C ARG A 138 -6.01 -20.99 -10.05
N GLU A 139 -4.97 -21.46 -9.37
CA GLU A 139 -5.07 -22.18 -8.09
C GLU A 139 -5.04 -21.25 -6.87
N ILE A 140 -4.78 -19.95 -7.09
CA ILE A 140 -4.69 -18.94 -6.03
C ILE A 140 -5.71 -17.81 -6.20
N ILE A 141 -6.21 -17.32 -5.07
CA ILE A 141 -7.07 -16.14 -4.98
C ILE A 141 -6.22 -14.93 -4.56
N PRO A 142 -6.18 -13.85 -5.36
CA PRO A 142 -5.60 -12.59 -4.94
C PRO A 142 -6.58 -11.85 -4.01
N ILE A 143 -6.12 -11.47 -2.81
CA ILE A 143 -6.90 -10.61 -1.91
C ILE A 143 -6.52 -9.16 -2.18
N SER A 144 -7.52 -8.33 -2.47
CA SER A 144 -7.29 -6.90 -2.72
C SER A 144 -7.18 -6.12 -1.40
N ILE A 145 -6.51 -4.97 -1.44
CA ILE A 145 -6.54 -4.00 -0.33
C ILE A 145 -7.99 -3.54 -0.13
N GLY A 146 -8.44 -3.45 1.12
CA GLY A 146 -9.81 -3.10 1.50
C GLY A 146 -10.79 -4.27 1.46
N THR A 147 -10.31 -5.51 1.32
CA THR A 147 -11.15 -6.72 1.36
C THR A 147 -11.00 -7.40 2.71
N GLU A 148 -12.13 -7.71 3.38
CA GLU A 148 -12.10 -8.53 4.58
C GLU A 148 -11.71 -9.96 4.24
N ILE A 149 -10.79 -10.52 5.02
CA ILE A 149 -10.47 -11.94 4.97
C ILE A 149 -11.48 -12.62 5.90
N THR A 150 -12.65 -12.98 5.37
CA THR A 150 -13.61 -13.83 6.09
C THR A 150 -12.95 -15.19 6.34
N ARG A 151 -12.69 -15.50 7.61
CA ARG A 151 -12.23 -16.82 8.08
C ARG A 151 -13.41 -17.73 8.37
#